data_AF-A0A1R4KMP5-F1
#
_entry.id   AF-A0A1R4KMP5-F1
#
_cell.length_a   1.000
_cell.length_b   1.000
_cell.length_c   1.000
_cell.angle_alpha   90.00
_cell.angle_beta   90.00
_cell.angle_gamma   90.00
#
_symmetry.space_group_name_H-M   'P 1'
#
loop_
_entity.id
_entity.type
_entity.pdbx_description
1 polymer ?
#
loop_
_entity_poly.entity_id
_entity_poly.type
_entity_poly.pdbx_seq_one_letter_code
_entity_poly.pdbx_strand_id
1 'polypeptide(L)'
;MTLTLEDVKNVRFPIAKRVGEGYRATEVDDFVDKVDVTFATMLEENERLQAQLEALDGSSAGSDGDPDLRTENERLRAELEEARKQQSETVAAAAPAEDKDQAAELARLRDENADLRQQLEQARQSTGLTVMDGQGGGKVEKIVVATAAQASPAVTRLVQLATEQAESVVSEAESEAQRKLDEANRKAQELTLDAQTRAERTQSESRVNADQMTAAARAEAERLATEARTNSERVNLDAENRRRELFAQLEAERDELVGKVDRLRSFEDDYRSSMVQHFTAQLEAVKSGKLEPSGKPALLGEARATDKDHGGSQTPRLDALLAEGN
;
A
#
# COMPACT_ATOMS: atom_id res chain seq x y z
N MET A 1 6.76 9.35 27.44
CA MET A 1 7.12 7.96 27.82
C MET A 1 5.95 7.38 28.56
N THR A 2 5.25 6.49 27.88
CA THR A 2 4.06 5.77 28.35
C THR A 2 4.53 4.41 28.90
N LEU A 3 3.98 4.00 30.05
CA LEU A 3 4.27 2.79 30.84
C LEU A 3 5.17 1.72 30.21
N THR A 4 6.19 1.26 30.94
CA THR A 4 6.96 0.08 30.57
C THR A 4 6.19 -1.21 30.87
N LEU A 5 6.58 -2.32 30.24
CA LEU A 5 5.98 -3.65 30.48
C LEU A 5 6.06 -4.07 31.96
N GLU A 6 7.14 -3.68 32.64
CA GLU A 6 7.32 -3.90 34.08
C GLU A 6 6.39 -3.02 34.93
N ASP A 7 6.11 -1.79 34.48
CA ASP A 7 5.18 -0.89 35.18
C ASP A 7 3.76 -1.44 35.15
N VAL A 8 3.29 -1.98 34.02
CA VAL A 8 1.95 -2.58 33.88
C VAL A 8 1.79 -3.80 34.79
N LYS A 9 2.82 -4.66 34.88
CA LYS A 9 2.84 -5.83 35.77
C LYS A 9 2.80 -5.48 37.25
N ASN A 10 3.37 -4.33 37.61
CA ASN A 10 3.44 -3.88 39.00
C ASN A 10 2.22 -3.09 39.45
N VAL A 11 1.28 -2.76 38.54
CA VAL A 11 0.02 -2.11 38.92
C VAL A 11 -0.87 -3.08 39.70
N ARG A 12 -1.13 -2.77 40.97
CA ARG A 12 -2.10 -3.51 41.78
C ARG A 12 -3.44 -2.80 41.83
N PHE A 13 -4.48 -3.49 41.37
CA PHE A 13 -5.85 -3.01 41.46
C PHE A 13 -6.47 -3.34 42.84
N PRO A 14 -7.12 -2.37 43.52
CA PRO A 14 -7.82 -2.63 44.77
C PRO A 14 -9.06 -3.50 44.51
N ILE A 15 -9.22 -4.58 45.27
CA ILE A 15 -10.39 -5.46 45.17
C ILE A 15 -11.63 -4.71 45.68
N ALA A 16 -12.69 -4.71 44.89
CA ALA A 16 -13.95 -4.09 45.27
C ALA A 16 -14.56 -4.78 46.50
N LYS A 17 -15.02 -3.97 47.47
CA LYS A 17 -15.55 -4.45 48.75
C LYS A 17 -16.98 -5.04 48.66
N ARG A 18 -17.63 -4.96 47.50
CA ARG A 18 -18.97 -5.52 47.24
C ARG A 18 -18.93 -6.55 46.12
N VAL A 19 -19.60 -7.67 46.35
CA VAL A 19 -19.77 -8.74 45.37
C VAL A 19 -20.59 -8.19 44.20
N GLY A 20 -19.95 -7.94 43.05
CA GLY A 20 -20.59 -7.47 41.81
C GLY A 20 -20.32 -6.02 41.39
N GLU A 21 -19.64 -5.20 42.20
CA GLU A 21 -19.23 -3.84 41.82
C GLU A 21 -17.72 -3.78 41.58
N GLY A 22 -17.21 -4.48 40.56
CA GLY A 22 -15.78 -4.41 40.18
C GLY A 22 -15.42 -5.37 39.07
N TYR A 23 -14.33 -5.10 38.36
CA TYR A 23 -13.75 -6.04 37.41
C TYR A 23 -13.30 -7.30 38.14
N ARG A 24 -13.56 -8.46 37.55
CA ARG A 24 -13.11 -9.74 38.13
C ARG A 24 -11.60 -9.83 37.99
N ALA A 25 -10.92 -10.24 39.05
CA ALA A 25 -9.45 -10.36 39.05
C ALA A 25 -8.94 -11.22 37.87
N THR A 26 -9.63 -12.33 37.57
CA THR A 26 -9.28 -13.21 36.44
C THR A 26 -9.42 -12.52 35.07
N GLU A 27 -10.43 -11.67 34.88
CA GLU A 27 -10.64 -10.96 33.61
C GLU A 27 -9.62 -9.82 33.43
N VAL A 28 -9.17 -9.23 34.54
CA VAL A 28 -8.10 -8.23 34.54
C VAL A 28 -6.75 -8.89 34.25
N ASP A 29 -6.48 -10.06 34.86
CA ASP A 29 -5.26 -10.84 34.62
C ASP A 29 -5.18 -11.31 33.15
N ASP A 30 -6.26 -11.87 32.60
CA ASP A 30 -6.34 -12.29 31.18
C ASP A 30 -6.12 -11.10 30.22
N PHE A 31 -6.60 -9.90 30.59
CA PHE A 31 -6.39 -8.69 29.82
C PHE A 31 -4.94 -8.21 29.90
N VAL A 32 -4.32 -8.24 31.08
CA VAL A 32 -2.90 -7.89 31.28
C VAL A 32 -1.98 -8.83 30.49
N ASP A 33 -2.26 -10.14 30.47
CA ASP A 33 -1.52 -11.11 29.66
C ASP A 33 -1.62 -10.81 28.16
N LYS A 34 -2.79 -10.39 27.68
CA LYS A 34 -2.97 -9.98 26.28
C LYS A 34 -2.23 -8.69 25.96
N VAL A 35 -2.26 -7.72 26.87
CA VAL A 35 -1.51 -6.47 26.76
C VAL A 35 -0.01 -6.77 26.67
N ASP A 36 0.51 -7.65 27.52
CA ASP A 36 1.91 -8.08 27.49
C ASP A 36 2.34 -8.62 26.13
N VAL A 37 1.56 -9.55 25.57
CA VAL A 37 1.85 -10.12 24.25
C VAL A 37 1.84 -9.03 23.18
N THR A 38 0.84 -8.13 23.20
CA THR A 38 0.78 -7.05 22.20
C THR A 38 1.90 -6.01 22.35
N PHE A 39 2.34 -5.71 23.56
CA PHE A 39 3.46 -4.81 23.80
C PHE A 39 4.79 -5.44 23.37
N ALA A 40 4.98 -6.75 23.62
CA ALA A 40 6.13 -7.48 23.11
C ALA A 40 6.18 -7.45 21.57
N THR A 41 5.04 -7.72 20.91
CA THR A 41 4.96 -7.61 19.44
C THR A 41 5.23 -6.20 18.94
N MET A 42 4.72 -5.16 19.62
CA MET A 42 4.99 -3.78 19.24
C MET A 42 6.46 -3.39 19.42
N LEU A 43 7.13 -3.89 20.46
CA LEU A 43 8.57 -3.66 20.65
C LEU A 43 9.38 -4.33 19.54
N GLU A 44 9.09 -5.59 19.21
CA GLU A 44 9.73 -6.30 18.10
C GLU A 44 9.49 -5.59 16.76
N GLU A 45 8.26 -5.10 16.52
CA GLU A 45 7.95 -4.29 15.33
C GLU A 45 8.71 -2.97 15.31
N ASN A 46 8.87 -2.30 16.46
CA ASN A 46 9.60 -1.05 16.56
C ASN A 46 11.10 -1.26 16.32
N GLU A 47 11.69 -2.31 16.90
CA GLU A 47 13.07 -2.71 16.63
C GLU A 47 13.26 -3.08 15.15
N ARG A 48 12.30 -3.80 14.56
CA ARG A 48 12.32 -4.14 13.14
C ARG A 48 12.19 -2.92 12.23
N LEU A 49 11.34 -1.95 12.59
CA LEU A 49 11.19 -0.69 11.85
C LEU A 49 12.43 0.19 12.00
N GLN A 50 13.03 0.23 13.19
CA GLN A 50 14.27 0.94 13.45
C GLN A 50 15.43 0.33 12.66
N ALA A 51 15.53 -1.00 12.59
CA ALA A 51 16.51 -1.70 11.75
C ALA A 51 16.27 -1.45 10.25
N GLN A 52 15.01 -1.33 9.81
CA GLN A 52 14.70 -0.95 8.42
C GLN A 52 15.08 0.50 8.12
N LEU A 53 14.84 1.42 9.06
CA LEU A 53 15.27 2.81 8.92
C LEU A 53 16.79 2.92 8.90
N GLU A 54 17.50 2.18 9.75
CA GLU A 54 18.97 2.14 9.75
C GLU A 54 19.52 1.49 8.48
N ALA A 55 18.85 0.48 7.92
CA ALA A 55 19.20 -0.09 6.62
C ALA A 55 18.92 0.87 5.45
N LEU A 56 17.82 1.62 5.48
CA LEU A 56 17.51 2.65 4.48
C LEU A 56 18.45 3.85 4.60
N ASP A 57 18.80 4.26 5.82
CA ASP A 57 19.74 5.34 6.10
C ASP A 57 21.18 4.90 5.81
N GLY A 58 21.52 3.63 6.04
CA GLY A 58 22.75 3.00 5.56
C GLY A 58 22.79 2.88 4.04
N SER A 59 21.65 2.70 3.38
CA SER A 59 21.56 2.69 1.92
C SER A 59 21.54 4.10 1.31
N SER A 60 21.14 5.13 2.08
CA SER A 60 21.27 6.54 1.72
C SER A 60 22.70 7.05 1.94
N ALA A 61 23.37 6.59 3.00
CA ALA A 61 24.78 6.85 3.32
C ALA A 61 25.76 6.03 2.46
N GLY A 62 25.35 4.85 1.99
CA GLY A 62 26.10 4.00 1.05
C GLY A 62 26.00 4.44 -0.41
N SER A 63 25.14 5.41 -0.72
CA SER A 63 25.18 6.16 -1.96
C SER A 63 26.16 7.32 -1.83
N ASP A 64 27.46 7.03 -1.73
CA ASP A 64 28.51 7.99 -2.13
C ASP A 64 28.58 8.03 -3.67
N GLY A 65 27.39 8.20 -4.26
CA GLY A 65 27.20 8.56 -5.66
C GLY A 65 27.58 10.01 -5.84
N ASP A 66 28.36 10.24 -6.89
CA ASP A 66 28.83 11.50 -7.46
C ASP A 66 28.15 12.75 -6.89
N PRO A 67 28.88 13.72 -6.29
CA PRO A 67 28.30 14.96 -5.76
C PRO A 67 27.44 15.71 -6.79
N ASP A 68 27.73 15.55 -8.09
CA ASP A 68 26.92 16.09 -9.18
C ASP A 68 25.53 15.44 -9.26
N LEU A 69 25.40 14.14 -9.01
CA LEU A 69 24.10 13.46 -9.00
C LEU A 69 23.26 13.83 -7.78
N ARG A 70 23.90 14.12 -6.63
CA ARG A 70 23.20 14.61 -5.43
C ARG A 70 22.64 16.01 -5.66
N THR A 71 23.46 16.92 -6.22
CA THR A 71 23.01 18.29 -6.53
C THR A 71 21.95 18.31 -7.64
N GLU A 72 22.06 17.44 -8.64
CA GLU A 72 21.04 17.29 -9.68
C GLU A 72 19.72 16.74 -9.12
N ASN A 73 19.77 15.77 -8.19
CA ASN A 73 18.56 15.26 -7.52
C ASN A 73 17.90 16.32 -6.65
N GLU A 74 18.67 17.15 -5.95
CA GLU A 74 18.14 18.26 -5.17
C GLU A 74 17.47 19.32 -6.07
N ARG A 75 18.07 19.62 -7.23
CA ARG A 75 17.48 20.52 -8.23
C ARG A 75 16.18 19.96 -8.81
N LEU A 76 16.18 18.70 -9.24
CA LEU A 76 14.99 18.04 -9.80
C LEU A 76 13.85 17.93 -8.78
N ARG A 77 14.18 17.74 -7.49
CA ARG A 77 13.19 17.77 -6.40
C ARG A 77 12.60 19.17 -6.19
N ALA A 78 13.42 20.22 -6.24
CA ALA A 78 12.93 21.59 -6.17
C ALA A 78 12.03 21.95 -7.37
N GLU A 79 12.41 21.51 -8.57
CA GLU A 79 11.62 21.72 -9.79
C GLU A 79 10.27 20.97 -9.75
N LEU A 80 10.25 19.75 -9.21
CA LEU A 80 9.01 18.99 -8.99
C LEU A 80 8.09 19.62 -7.94
N GLU A 81 8.64 20.21 -6.88
CA GLU A 81 7.86 20.97 -5.89
C GLU A 81 7.29 22.25 -6.49
N GLU A 82 8.06 22.94 -7.32
CA GLU A 82 7.62 24.17 -8.00
C GLU A 82 6.54 23.85 -9.04
N ALA A 83 6.70 22.78 -9.83
CA ALA A 83 5.68 22.29 -10.75
C ALA A 83 4.41 21.84 -10.02
N ARG A 84 4.54 21.17 -8.85
CA ARG A 84 3.38 20.84 -8.00
C ARG A 84 2.70 22.08 -7.43
N LYS A 85 3.45 23.12 -7.04
CA LYS A 85 2.88 24.39 -6.60
C LYS A 85 2.10 25.06 -7.73
N GLN A 86 2.68 25.14 -8.93
CA GLN A 86 1.99 25.67 -10.11
C GLN A 86 0.75 24.84 -10.48
N GLN A 87 0.81 23.51 -10.33
CA GLN A 87 -0.34 22.64 -10.55
C GLN A 87 -1.41 22.83 -9.46
N SER A 88 -1.00 23.03 -8.20
CA SER A 88 -1.93 23.32 -7.11
C SER A 88 -2.55 24.71 -7.21
N GLU A 89 -1.81 25.71 -7.73
CA GLU A 89 -2.32 27.06 -7.97
C GLU A 89 -3.27 27.10 -9.17
N THR A 90 -3.01 26.32 -10.23
CA THR A 90 -3.93 26.19 -11.37
C THR A 90 -5.20 25.41 -11.00
N VAL A 91 -5.09 24.36 -10.18
CA VAL A 91 -6.25 23.63 -9.63
C VAL A 91 -7.01 24.47 -8.60
N ALA A 92 -6.34 25.25 -7.75
CA ALA A 92 -6.98 26.17 -6.80
C ALA A 92 -7.59 27.41 -7.45
N ALA A 93 -7.09 27.83 -8.62
CA ALA A 93 -7.72 28.87 -9.43
C ALA A 93 -8.94 28.36 -10.22
N ALA A 94 -8.95 27.08 -10.59
CA ALA A 94 -10.05 26.45 -11.33
C ALA A 94 -11.19 25.92 -10.44
N ALA A 95 -10.93 25.54 -9.19
CA ALA A 95 -11.87 24.78 -8.35
C ALA A 95 -12.69 25.53 -7.26
N PRO A 96 -12.77 26.88 -7.21
CA PRO A 96 -13.79 27.51 -6.37
C PRO A 96 -14.59 28.65 -7.03
N ALA A 97 -14.45 28.90 -8.34
CA ALA A 97 -15.23 29.95 -9.00
C ALA A 97 -16.69 29.51 -9.22
N GLU A 98 -16.92 28.32 -9.78
CA GLU A 98 -18.27 27.84 -10.09
C GLU A 98 -19.08 27.53 -8.82
N ASP A 99 -18.47 26.94 -7.79
CA ASP A 99 -19.16 26.62 -6.52
C ASP A 99 -19.52 27.87 -5.69
N LYS A 100 -18.71 28.93 -5.76
CA LYS A 100 -19.01 30.19 -5.05
C LYS A 100 -20.11 30.99 -5.75
N ASP A 101 -20.10 31.00 -7.09
CA ASP A 101 -21.14 31.67 -7.88
C ASP A 101 -22.47 30.93 -7.75
N GLN A 102 -22.47 29.59 -7.79
CA GLN A 102 -23.66 28.77 -7.54
C GLN A 102 -24.18 28.91 -6.10
N ALA A 103 -23.30 28.98 -5.10
CA ALA A 103 -23.71 29.20 -3.70
C ALA A 103 -24.32 30.59 -3.48
N ALA A 104 -23.79 31.62 -4.15
CA ALA A 104 -24.34 32.98 -4.10
C ALA A 104 -25.71 33.08 -4.80
N GLU A 105 -25.89 32.36 -5.91
CA GLU A 105 -27.16 32.28 -6.62
C GLU A 105 -28.22 31.52 -5.82
N LEU A 106 -27.85 30.41 -5.17
CA LEU A 106 -28.71 29.66 -4.24
C LEU A 106 -29.08 30.45 -2.98
N ALA A 107 -28.25 31.39 -2.54
CA ALA A 107 -28.58 32.30 -1.45
C ALA A 107 -29.61 33.35 -1.90
N ARG A 108 -29.39 33.99 -3.06
CA ARG A 108 -30.35 34.95 -3.64
C ARG A 108 -31.72 34.33 -3.90
N LEU A 109 -31.77 33.13 -4.47
CA LEU A 109 -33.04 32.43 -4.72
C LEU A 109 -33.77 32.05 -3.43
N ARG A 110 -33.03 31.81 -2.32
CA ARG A 110 -33.65 31.57 -1.01
C ARG A 110 -34.26 32.84 -0.42
N ASP A 111 -33.56 33.96 -0.54
CA ASP A 111 -34.04 35.26 -0.07
C ASP A 111 -35.28 35.70 -0.88
N GLU A 112 -35.26 35.55 -2.20
CA GLU A 112 -36.41 35.83 -3.07
C GLU A 112 -37.62 34.93 -2.73
N ASN A 113 -37.39 33.65 -2.43
CA ASN A 113 -38.45 32.76 -1.96
C ASN A 113 -38.99 33.16 -0.57
N ALA A 114 -38.16 33.70 0.31
CA ALA A 114 -38.60 34.21 1.60
C ALA A 114 -39.47 35.45 1.44
N ASP A 115 -39.06 36.37 0.57
CA ASP A 115 -39.82 37.59 0.23
C ASP A 115 -41.15 37.25 -0.45
N LEU A 116 -41.17 36.33 -1.41
CA LEU A 116 -42.39 35.87 -2.07
C LEU A 116 -43.35 35.18 -1.08
N ARG A 117 -42.82 34.39 -0.14
CA ARG A 117 -43.63 33.81 0.95
C ARG A 117 -44.22 34.89 1.84
N GLN A 118 -43.45 35.92 2.18
CA GLN A 118 -43.92 37.03 3.00
C GLN A 118 -44.96 37.87 2.26
N GLN A 119 -44.81 38.08 0.95
CA GLN A 119 -45.82 38.71 0.10
C GLN A 119 -47.09 37.87 -0.02
N LEU A 120 -46.98 36.54 -0.12
CA LEU A 120 -48.14 35.64 -0.09
C LEU A 120 -48.83 35.64 1.27
N GLU A 121 -48.09 35.71 2.37
CA GLU A 121 -48.63 35.82 3.72
C GLU A 121 -49.35 37.17 3.90
N GLN A 122 -48.76 38.27 3.44
CA GLN A 122 -49.40 39.59 3.43
C GLN A 122 -50.60 39.65 2.48
N ALA A 123 -50.55 38.98 1.32
CA ALA A 123 -51.67 38.82 0.42
C ALA A 123 -52.78 37.98 1.08
N ARG A 124 -52.46 36.91 1.81
CA ARG A 124 -53.42 36.11 2.58
C ARG A 124 -54.04 36.90 3.74
N GLN A 125 -53.25 37.71 4.42
CA GLN A 125 -53.71 38.58 5.52
C GLN A 125 -54.56 39.74 5.02
N SER A 126 -54.20 40.36 3.88
CA SER A 126 -54.99 41.42 3.23
C SER A 126 -56.22 40.89 2.50
N THR A 127 -56.18 39.65 2.00
CA THR A 127 -57.32 38.95 1.40
C THR A 127 -58.24 38.32 2.45
N GLY A 128 -57.87 38.34 3.74
CA GLY A 128 -58.77 37.93 4.81
C GLY A 128 -59.40 36.55 4.58
N LEU A 129 -58.60 35.57 4.15
CA LEU A 129 -59.02 34.17 4.19
C LEU A 129 -58.30 33.49 5.36
N THR A 130 -59.01 33.46 6.48
CA THR A 130 -58.92 32.38 7.44
C THR A 130 -59.03 31.06 6.69
N VAL A 131 -57.94 30.30 6.64
CA VAL A 131 -58.01 28.86 6.42
C VAL A 131 -58.81 28.32 7.60
N MET A 132 -60.08 28.06 7.34
CA MET A 132 -60.94 27.26 8.20
C MET A 132 -60.29 25.88 8.30
N ASP A 133 -59.67 25.63 9.45
CA ASP A 133 -59.72 24.31 10.04
C ASP A 133 -61.17 23.84 10.06
N GLY A 134 -61.37 22.59 9.68
CA GLY A 134 -62.67 22.01 9.34
C GLY A 134 -63.56 21.88 10.57
N GLN A 135 -64.32 22.93 10.88
CA GLN A 135 -65.50 22.80 11.71
C GLN A 135 -66.62 23.67 11.14
N GLY A 136 -67.55 23.00 10.45
CA GLY A 136 -68.72 23.60 9.81
C GLY A 136 -69.60 24.35 10.80
N GLY A 137 -69.41 25.66 10.85
CA GLY A 137 -70.25 26.62 11.55
C GLY A 137 -70.76 27.71 10.61
N GLY A 138 -70.98 27.38 9.33
CA GLY A 138 -71.70 28.27 8.43
C GLY A 138 -73.13 28.40 8.92
N LYS A 139 -73.52 29.59 9.42
CA LYS A 139 -74.92 29.98 9.43
C LYS A 139 -75.39 29.95 7.99
N VAL A 140 -75.95 28.81 7.59
CA VAL A 140 -76.78 28.70 6.40
C VAL A 140 -78.00 29.55 6.70
N GLU A 141 -77.99 30.80 6.26
CA GLU A 141 -79.24 31.51 6.03
C GLU A 141 -79.95 30.75 4.92
N LYS A 142 -80.79 29.83 5.36
CA LYS A 142 -81.68 29.05 4.53
C LYS A 142 -82.72 30.03 3.98
N ILE A 143 -82.45 30.59 2.81
CA ILE A 143 -83.50 31.21 1.99
C ILE A 143 -84.37 30.04 1.50
N VAL A 144 -85.36 29.70 2.32
CA VAL A 144 -86.42 28.78 1.93
C VAL A 144 -87.28 29.53 0.92
N VAL A 145 -87.06 29.28 -0.36
CA VAL A 145 -88.03 29.65 -1.39
C VAL A 145 -89.22 28.71 -1.21
N ALA A 146 -90.18 29.15 -0.41
CA ALA A 146 -91.44 28.45 -0.24
C ALA A 146 -92.20 28.52 -1.56
N THR A 147 -92.35 27.36 -2.20
CA THR A 147 -93.29 27.04 -3.27
C THR A 147 -93.09 27.76 -4.61
N ALA A 148 -92.92 26.95 -5.65
CA ALA A 148 -92.77 27.30 -7.06
C ALA A 148 -94.00 28.00 -7.69
N ALA A 149 -94.96 28.49 -6.90
CA ALA A 149 -96.22 29.01 -7.43
C ALA A 149 -96.20 30.51 -7.75
N GLN A 150 -95.23 31.30 -7.25
CA GLN A 150 -95.16 32.75 -7.50
C GLN A 150 -93.73 33.33 -7.62
N ALA A 151 -92.80 32.61 -8.24
CA ALA A 151 -91.56 33.22 -8.72
C ALA A 151 -91.81 33.85 -10.10
N SER A 152 -91.58 35.15 -10.25
CA SER A 152 -91.65 35.82 -11.55
C SER A 152 -90.76 35.10 -12.57
N PRO A 153 -91.18 34.93 -13.84
CA PRO A 153 -90.45 34.14 -14.85
C PRO A 153 -89.02 34.62 -15.14
N ALA A 154 -88.64 35.82 -14.67
CA ALA A 154 -87.28 36.34 -14.71
C ALA A 154 -86.31 35.65 -13.72
N VAL A 155 -86.78 35.25 -12.54
CA VAL A 155 -85.92 34.64 -11.49
C VAL A 155 -85.54 33.21 -11.87
N THR A 156 -86.48 32.42 -12.40
CA THR A 156 -86.21 31.06 -12.87
C THR A 156 -85.21 31.03 -14.02
N ARG A 157 -85.29 32.00 -14.95
CA ARG A 157 -84.31 32.16 -16.03
C ARG A 157 -82.92 32.53 -15.53
N LEU A 158 -82.83 33.38 -14.49
CA LEU A 158 -81.55 33.72 -13.88
C LEU A 158 -80.91 32.52 -13.18
N VAL A 159 -81.70 31.73 -12.46
CA VAL A 159 -81.20 30.50 -11.83
C VAL A 159 -80.74 29.52 -12.91
N GLN A 160 -81.51 29.36 -13.99
CA GLN A 160 -81.15 28.46 -15.09
C GLN A 160 -79.88 28.91 -15.82
N LEU A 161 -79.73 30.21 -16.08
CA LEU A 161 -78.53 30.78 -16.67
C LEU A 161 -77.31 30.64 -15.73
N ALA A 162 -77.51 30.83 -14.42
CA ALA A 162 -76.46 30.65 -13.43
C ALA A 162 -76.05 29.17 -13.30
N THR A 163 -76.99 28.23 -13.38
CA THR A 163 -76.67 26.79 -13.39
C THR A 163 -75.94 26.40 -14.67
N GLU A 164 -76.35 26.90 -15.84
CA GLU A 164 -75.68 26.64 -17.11
C GLU A 164 -74.26 27.24 -17.14
N GLN A 165 -74.10 28.45 -16.58
CA GLN A 165 -72.79 29.07 -16.41
C GLN A 165 -71.92 28.29 -15.43
N ALA A 166 -72.48 27.78 -14.32
CA ALA A 166 -71.76 26.95 -13.35
C ALA A 166 -71.34 25.60 -13.96
N GLU A 167 -72.19 24.96 -14.76
CA GLU A 167 -71.87 23.72 -15.47
C GLU A 167 -70.77 23.95 -16.51
N SER A 168 -70.81 25.08 -17.24
CA SER A 168 -69.77 25.45 -18.21
C SER A 168 -68.41 25.65 -17.56
N VAL A 169 -68.31 26.38 -16.45
CA VAL A 169 -67.02 26.59 -15.76
C VAL A 169 -66.50 25.32 -15.09
N VAL A 170 -67.39 24.44 -14.60
CA VAL A 170 -66.98 23.13 -14.09
C VAL A 170 -66.42 22.27 -15.24
N SER A 171 -67.10 22.20 -16.38
CA SER A 171 -66.61 21.45 -17.54
C SER A 171 -65.29 22.00 -18.08
N GLU A 172 -65.12 23.32 -18.11
CA GLU A 172 -63.87 23.97 -18.53
C GLU A 172 -62.73 23.64 -17.56
N ALA A 173 -62.97 23.78 -16.26
CA ALA A 173 -62.00 23.44 -15.21
C ALA A 173 -61.62 21.95 -15.22
N GLU A 174 -62.57 21.05 -15.43
CA GLU A 174 -62.31 19.62 -15.59
C GLU A 174 -61.45 19.34 -16.83
N SER A 175 -61.72 20.01 -17.95
CA SER A 175 -60.92 19.85 -19.17
C SER A 175 -59.49 20.38 -19.01
N GLU A 176 -59.32 21.50 -18.31
CA GLU A 176 -57.99 22.05 -18.01
C GLU A 176 -57.23 21.19 -17.01
N ALA A 177 -57.90 20.66 -15.98
CA ALA A 177 -57.31 19.73 -15.04
C ALA A 177 -56.84 18.46 -15.75
N GLN A 178 -57.66 17.91 -16.65
CA GLN A 178 -57.28 16.73 -17.43
C GLN A 178 -56.07 17.02 -18.33
N ARG A 179 -56.02 18.17 -19.02
CA ARG A 179 -54.86 18.57 -19.82
C ARG A 179 -53.59 18.68 -18.97
N LYS A 180 -53.68 19.28 -17.78
CA LYS A 180 -52.54 19.40 -16.86
C LYS A 180 -52.08 18.04 -16.34
N LEU A 181 -53.01 17.13 -16.05
CA LEU A 181 -52.68 15.76 -15.65
C LEU A 181 -51.98 14.99 -16.78
N ASP A 182 -52.48 15.11 -18.01
CA ASP A 182 -51.86 14.45 -19.17
C ASP A 182 -50.47 15.02 -19.47
N GLU A 183 -50.29 16.33 -19.35
CA GLU A 183 -48.97 16.98 -19.50
C GLU A 183 -48.00 16.55 -18.38
N ALA A 184 -48.46 16.52 -17.13
CA ALA A 184 -47.66 16.06 -16.00
C ALA A 184 -47.27 14.58 -16.15
N ASN A 185 -48.20 13.73 -16.58
CA ASN A 185 -47.94 12.32 -16.84
C ASN A 185 -46.93 12.13 -17.98
N ARG A 186 -47.02 12.90 -19.07
CA ARG A 186 -46.04 12.87 -20.16
C ARG A 186 -44.65 13.29 -19.70
N LYS A 187 -44.55 14.39 -18.95
CA LYS A 187 -43.26 14.86 -18.39
C LYS A 187 -42.67 13.85 -17.40
N ALA A 188 -43.51 13.23 -16.57
CA ALA A 188 -43.06 12.17 -15.66
C ALA A 188 -42.51 10.96 -16.44
N GLN A 189 -43.21 10.52 -17.50
CA GLN A 189 -42.74 9.43 -18.36
C GLN A 189 -41.43 9.77 -19.07
N GLU A 190 -41.32 10.98 -19.63
CA GLU A 190 -40.09 11.47 -20.27
C GLU A 190 -38.91 11.48 -19.29
N LEU A 191 -39.11 12.01 -18.07
CA LEU A 191 -38.07 12.01 -17.04
C LEU A 191 -37.67 10.59 -16.63
N THR A 192 -38.62 9.66 -16.52
CA THR A 192 -38.29 8.27 -16.20
C THR A 192 -37.48 7.59 -17.31
N LEU A 193 -37.78 7.88 -18.59
CA LEU A 193 -37.04 7.33 -19.72
C LEU A 193 -35.64 7.93 -19.82
N ASP A 194 -35.50 9.23 -19.62
CA ASP A 194 -34.20 9.91 -19.58
C ASP A 194 -33.34 9.38 -18.41
N ALA A 195 -33.93 9.24 -17.21
CA ALA A 195 -33.25 8.65 -16.05
C ALA A 195 -32.82 7.20 -16.31
N GLN A 196 -33.68 6.38 -16.93
CA GLN A 196 -33.35 5.00 -17.31
C GLN A 196 -32.20 4.96 -18.33
N THR A 197 -32.27 5.78 -19.38
CA THR A 197 -31.25 5.84 -20.42
C THR A 197 -29.89 6.27 -19.85
N ARG A 198 -29.88 7.29 -18.98
CA ARG A 198 -28.65 7.72 -18.29
C ARG A 198 -28.11 6.63 -17.39
N ALA A 199 -28.96 5.96 -16.62
CA ALA A 199 -28.54 4.87 -15.74
C ALA A 199 -27.94 3.69 -16.54
N GLU A 200 -28.58 3.28 -17.64
CA GLU A 200 -28.08 2.22 -18.52
C GLU A 200 -26.74 2.60 -19.15
N ARG A 201 -26.60 3.85 -19.61
CA ARG A 201 -25.35 4.36 -20.15
C ARG A 201 -24.23 4.32 -19.11
N THR A 202 -24.45 4.85 -17.91
CA THR A 202 -23.47 4.83 -16.83
C THR A 202 -23.12 3.40 -16.41
N GLN A 203 -24.11 2.50 -16.38
CA GLN A 203 -23.88 1.09 -16.07
C GLN A 203 -23.02 0.41 -17.15
N SER A 204 -23.27 0.69 -18.43
CA SER A 204 -22.47 0.21 -19.55
C SER A 204 -21.03 0.70 -19.46
N GLU A 205 -20.83 2.01 -19.26
CA GLU A 205 -19.51 2.61 -19.11
C GLU A 205 -18.76 2.03 -17.91
N SER A 206 -19.44 1.85 -16.78
CA SER A 206 -18.86 1.24 -15.58
C SER A 206 -18.47 -0.22 -15.80
N ARG A 207 -19.31 -0.99 -16.51
CA ARG A 207 -19.00 -2.39 -16.86
C ARG A 207 -17.78 -2.47 -17.77
N VAL A 208 -17.73 -1.65 -18.82
CA VAL A 208 -16.58 -1.62 -19.74
C VAL A 208 -15.31 -1.21 -19.00
N ASN A 209 -15.37 -0.21 -18.13
CA ASN A 209 -14.22 0.20 -17.33
C ASN A 209 -13.75 -0.92 -16.37
N ALA A 210 -14.70 -1.62 -15.71
CA ALA A 210 -14.37 -2.77 -14.87
C ALA A 210 -13.74 -3.91 -15.68
N ASP A 211 -14.28 -4.22 -16.87
CA ASP A 211 -13.73 -5.23 -17.77
C ASP A 211 -12.33 -4.85 -18.27
N GLN A 212 -12.10 -3.57 -18.60
CA GLN A 212 -10.79 -3.05 -18.96
C GLN A 212 -9.80 -3.15 -17.79
N MET A 213 -10.21 -2.76 -16.58
CA MET A 213 -9.37 -2.85 -15.38
C MET A 213 -9.01 -4.30 -15.06
N THR A 214 -9.97 -5.22 -15.16
CA THR A 214 -9.70 -6.66 -14.93
C THR A 214 -8.82 -7.25 -16.02
N ALA A 215 -8.97 -6.84 -17.28
CA ALA A 215 -8.08 -7.26 -18.37
C ALA A 215 -6.65 -6.72 -18.19
N ALA A 216 -6.52 -5.44 -17.82
CA ALA A 216 -5.22 -4.83 -17.54
C ALA A 216 -4.51 -5.49 -16.36
N ALA A 217 -5.22 -5.70 -15.25
CA ALA A 217 -4.69 -6.39 -14.07
C ALA A 217 -4.26 -7.84 -14.38
N ARG A 218 -5.02 -8.56 -15.22
CA ARG A 218 -4.64 -9.91 -15.67
C ARG A 218 -3.39 -9.87 -16.54
N ALA A 219 -3.30 -8.95 -17.50
CA ALA A 219 -2.14 -8.82 -18.36
C ALA A 219 -0.87 -8.44 -17.57
N GLU A 220 -0.99 -7.58 -16.56
CA GLU A 220 0.10 -7.22 -15.66
C GLU A 220 0.51 -8.40 -14.78
N ALA A 221 -0.45 -9.13 -14.21
CA ALA A 221 -0.18 -10.33 -13.42
C ALA A 221 0.52 -11.42 -14.26
N GLU A 222 0.11 -11.60 -15.52
CA GLU A 222 0.77 -12.52 -16.45
C GLU A 222 2.20 -12.09 -16.76
N ARG A 223 2.44 -10.79 -17.01
CA ARG A 223 3.79 -10.24 -17.20
C ARG A 223 4.67 -10.49 -15.98
N LEU A 224 4.18 -10.15 -14.78
CA LEU A 224 4.91 -10.36 -13.54
C LEU A 224 5.19 -11.86 -13.30
N ALA A 225 4.24 -12.74 -13.60
CA ALA A 225 4.44 -14.18 -13.50
C ALA A 225 5.52 -14.69 -14.48
N THR A 226 5.57 -14.17 -15.71
CA THR A 226 6.63 -14.52 -16.66
C THR A 226 8.00 -13.99 -16.26
N GLU A 227 8.05 -12.77 -15.72
CA GLU A 227 9.29 -12.17 -15.22
C GLU A 227 9.81 -12.92 -14.00
N ALA A 228 8.94 -13.25 -13.04
CA ALA A 228 9.29 -14.03 -11.87
C ALA A 228 9.82 -15.43 -12.24
N ARG A 229 9.19 -16.10 -13.22
CA ARG A 229 9.67 -17.39 -13.75
C ARG A 229 11.05 -17.25 -14.38
N THR A 230 11.23 -16.27 -15.26
CA THR A 230 12.52 -16.02 -15.93
C THR A 230 13.62 -15.70 -14.90
N ASN A 231 13.31 -14.88 -13.90
CA ASN A 231 14.28 -14.55 -12.86
C ASN A 231 14.61 -15.77 -11.99
N SER A 232 13.63 -16.61 -11.65
CA SER A 232 13.88 -17.86 -10.94
C SER A 232 14.77 -18.81 -11.76
N GLU A 233 14.52 -18.95 -13.06
CA GLU A 233 15.34 -19.76 -13.95
C GLU A 233 16.77 -19.22 -14.02
N ARG A 234 16.94 -17.90 -14.11
CA ARG A 234 18.26 -17.25 -14.08
C ARG A 234 18.99 -17.51 -12.78
N VAL A 235 18.33 -17.31 -11.63
CA VAL A 235 18.94 -17.56 -10.31
C VAL A 235 19.31 -19.03 -10.14
N ASN A 236 18.48 -19.96 -10.63
CA ASN A 236 18.79 -21.38 -10.60
C ASN A 236 20.02 -21.72 -11.46
N LEU A 237 20.12 -21.14 -12.65
CA LEU A 237 21.27 -21.32 -13.54
C LEU A 237 22.55 -20.73 -12.92
N ASP A 238 22.47 -19.53 -12.32
CA ASP A 238 23.58 -18.90 -11.62
C ASP A 238 24.02 -19.75 -10.41
N ALA A 239 23.08 -20.29 -9.63
CA ALA A 239 23.37 -21.19 -8.52
C ALA A 239 24.01 -22.50 -8.97
N GLU A 240 23.55 -23.09 -10.08
CA GLU A 240 24.17 -24.28 -10.67
C GLU A 240 25.59 -24.02 -11.15
N ASN A 241 25.82 -22.89 -11.82
CA ASN A 241 27.14 -22.49 -12.28
C ASN A 241 28.08 -22.29 -11.09
N ARG A 242 27.63 -21.55 -10.07
CA ARG A 242 28.44 -21.33 -8.87
C ARG A 242 28.75 -22.64 -8.15
N ARG A 243 27.78 -23.55 -8.09
CA ARG A 243 27.99 -24.89 -7.53
C ARG A 243 29.06 -25.65 -8.31
N ARG A 244 29.02 -25.64 -9.66
CA ARG A 244 30.04 -26.29 -10.50
C ARG A 244 31.42 -25.67 -10.29
N GLU A 245 31.52 -24.34 -10.23
CA GLU A 245 32.77 -23.64 -9.95
C GLU A 245 33.36 -24.02 -8.59
N LEU A 246 32.55 -24.03 -7.52
CA LEU A 246 33.00 -24.41 -6.19
C LEU A 246 33.45 -25.87 -6.14
N PHE A 247 32.75 -26.78 -6.80
CA PHE A 247 33.19 -28.17 -6.89
C PHE A 247 34.50 -28.32 -7.68
N ALA A 248 34.66 -27.60 -8.79
CA ALA A 248 35.92 -27.60 -9.53
C ALA A 248 37.09 -27.07 -8.70
N GLN A 249 36.85 -26.03 -7.88
CA GLN A 249 37.86 -25.50 -6.94
C GLN A 249 38.19 -26.53 -5.85
N LEU A 250 37.18 -27.14 -5.22
CA LEU A 250 37.39 -28.18 -4.21
C LEU A 250 38.12 -29.40 -4.77
N GLU A 251 37.83 -29.80 -6.01
CA GLU A 251 38.53 -30.89 -6.70
C GLU A 251 40.00 -30.54 -6.95
N ALA A 252 40.29 -29.30 -7.38
CA ALA A 252 41.65 -28.82 -7.58
C ALA A 252 42.45 -28.75 -6.25
N GLU A 253 41.84 -28.25 -5.18
CA GLU A 253 42.45 -28.25 -3.84
C GLU A 253 42.70 -29.67 -3.33
N ARG A 254 41.75 -30.58 -3.56
CA ARG A 254 41.91 -32.00 -3.24
C ARG A 254 43.10 -32.58 -3.98
N ASP A 255 43.23 -32.35 -5.29
CA ASP A 255 44.33 -32.85 -6.10
C ASP A 255 45.68 -32.26 -5.65
N GLU A 256 45.72 -30.97 -5.29
CA GLU A 256 46.91 -30.33 -4.74
C GLU A 256 47.32 -30.95 -3.40
N LEU A 257 46.36 -31.16 -2.49
CA LEU A 257 46.61 -31.80 -1.19
C LEU A 257 47.08 -33.24 -1.34
N VAL A 258 46.48 -34.02 -2.26
CA VAL A 258 46.94 -35.37 -2.59
C VAL A 258 48.39 -35.33 -3.07
N GLY A 259 48.73 -34.41 -4.00
CA GLY A 259 50.10 -34.25 -4.47
C GLY A 259 51.09 -33.78 -3.40
N LYS A 260 50.66 -33.03 -2.38
CA LYS A 260 51.48 -32.70 -1.20
C LYS A 260 51.71 -33.91 -0.30
N VAL A 261 50.69 -34.73 -0.07
CA VAL A 261 50.79 -35.96 0.72
C VAL A 261 51.73 -36.96 0.06
N ASP A 262 51.63 -37.15 -1.26
CA ASP A 262 52.52 -38.07 -1.98
C ASP A 262 53.98 -37.59 -1.93
N ARG A 263 54.23 -36.28 -2.08
CA ARG A 263 55.57 -35.71 -1.89
C ARG A 263 56.12 -35.91 -0.48
N LEU A 264 55.29 -35.71 0.55
CA LEU A 264 55.70 -35.94 1.94
C LEU A 264 56.03 -37.42 2.20
N ARG A 265 55.27 -38.34 1.61
CA ARG A 265 55.54 -39.80 1.71
C ARG A 265 56.86 -40.17 1.03
N SER A 266 57.09 -39.70 -0.20
CA SER A 266 58.36 -39.94 -0.89
C SER A 266 59.54 -39.36 -0.10
N PHE A 267 59.40 -38.13 0.43
CA PHE A 267 60.43 -37.53 1.28
C PHE A 267 60.68 -38.36 2.56
N GLU A 268 59.63 -38.87 3.20
CA GLU A 268 59.77 -39.75 4.37
C GLU A 268 60.50 -41.04 4.03
N ASP A 269 60.15 -41.68 2.91
CA ASP A 269 60.78 -42.93 2.46
C ASP A 269 62.26 -42.71 2.12
N ASP A 270 62.58 -41.65 1.39
CA ASP A 270 63.96 -41.26 1.05
C ASP A 270 64.76 -40.91 2.30
N TYR A 271 64.17 -40.14 3.23
CA TYR A 271 64.79 -39.80 4.51
C TYR A 271 65.08 -41.05 5.35
N ARG A 272 64.11 -41.97 5.48
CA ARG A 272 64.29 -43.23 6.20
C ARG A 272 65.37 -44.09 5.56
N SER A 273 65.36 -44.24 4.23
CA SER A 273 66.38 -44.97 3.49
C SER A 273 67.78 -44.38 3.71
N SER A 274 67.92 -43.06 3.55
CA SER A 274 69.18 -42.34 3.76
C SER A 274 69.67 -42.44 5.21
N MET A 275 68.77 -42.35 6.19
CA MET A 275 69.09 -42.50 7.61
C MET A 275 69.58 -43.92 7.93
N VAL A 276 68.90 -44.96 7.40
CA VAL A 276 69.31 -46.37 7.56
C VAL A 276 70.67 -46.60 6.90
N GLN A 277 70.89 -46.09 5.69
CA GLN A 277 72.19 -46.19 5.00
C GLN A 277 73.30 -45.50 5.79
N HIS A 278 73.05 -44.29 6.29
CA HIS A 278 74.00 -43.53 7.09
C HIS A 278 74.37 -44.26 8.39
N PHE A 279 73.40 -44.78 9.14
CA PHE A 279 73.70 -45.56 10.35
C PHE A 279 74.44 -46.86 10.04
N THR A 280 74.09 -47.54 8.94
CA THR A 280 74.79 -48.75 8.50
C THR A 280 76.26 -48.45 8.16
N ALA A 281 76.50 -47.36 7.43
CA ALA A 281 77.85 -46.90 7.09
C ALA A 281 78.66 -46.51 8.33
N GLN A 282 78.05 -45.79 9.29
CA GLN A 282 78.70 -45.48 10.57
C GLN A 282 79.04 -46.74 11.37
N LEU A 283 78.16 -47.73 11.38
CA LEU A 283 78.38 -49.00 12.08
C LEU A 283 79.51 -49.81 11.42
N GLU A 284 79.63 -49.79 10.09
CA GLU A 284 80.75 -50.38 9.36
C GLU A 284 82.08 -49.64 9.59
N ALA A 285 82.05 -48.30 9.63
CA ALA A 285 83.22 -47.48 9.95
C ALA A 285 83.77 -47.81 11.36
N VAL A 286 82.89 -47.94 12.34
CA VAL A 286 83.27 -48.36 13.72
C VAL A 286 83.84 -49.78 13.72
N LYS A 287 83.24 -50.72 12.99
CA LYS A 287 83.76 -52.11 12.86
C LYS A 287 85.14 -52.16 12.21
N SER A 288 85.43 -51.27 11.26
CA SER A 288 86.70 -51.22 10.53
C SER A 288 87.78 -50.36 11.21
N GLY A 289 87.48 -49.77 12.37
CA GLY A 289 88.45 -49.01 13.19
C GLY A 289 88.84 -47.65 12.61
N LYS A 290 88.09 -47.13 11.62
CA LYS A 290 88.30 -45.80 11.02
C LYS A 290 87.24 -44.84 11.53
N LEU A 291 87.63 -43.89 12.37
CA LEU A 291 86.75 -42.91 13.04
C LEU A 291 86.73 -41.53 12.37
N GLU A 292 87.22 -41.40 11.13
CA GLU A 292 87.18 -40.11 10.43
C GLU A 292 85.82 -39.91 9.71
N PRO A 293 85.09 -38.82 9.99
CA PRO A 293 83.82 -38.54 9.33
C PRO A 293 84.07 -38.00 7.92
N SER A 294 84.11 -38.88 6.92
CA SER A 294 84.50 -38.52 5.55
C SER A 294 83.33 -38.11 4.62
N GLY A 295 82.11 -37.93 5.12
CA GLY A 295 80.96 -37.65 4.25
C GLY A 295 79.94 -36.70 4.87
N LYS A 296 79.58 -35.65 4.11
CA LYS A 296 78.35 -34.89 4.40
C LYS A 296 77.15 -35.83 4.20
N PRO A 297 76.16 -35.85 5.11
CA PRO A 297 74.98 -36.68 4.92
C PRO A 297 74.28 -36.32 3.59
N ALA A 298 73.95 -37.34 2.79
CA ALA A 298 73.37 -37.19 1.46
C ALA A 298 72.02 -36.43 1.44
N LEU A 299 71.39 -36.29 2.61
CA LEU A 299 70.15 -35.56 2.85
C LEU A 299 70.12 -34.11 2.31
N LEU A 300 71.29 -33.46 2.18
CA LEU A 300 71.39 -32.09 1.64
C LEU A 300 71.54 -32.03 0.10
N GLY A 301 71.83 -33.15 -0.57
CA GLY A 301 72.11 -33.18 -2.00
C GLY A 301 70.86 -33.37 -2.86
N GLU A 302 69.96 -34.29 -2.47
CA GLU A 302 68.84 -34.71 -3.31
C GLU A 302 67.64 -33.75 -3.27
N ALA A 303 67.38 -33.10 -2.13
CA ALA A 303 66.28 -32.12 -2.02
C ALA A 303 66.43 -30.93 -3.00
N ARG A 304 67.65 -30.64 -3.45
CA ARG A 304 67.94 -29.56 -4.42
C ARG A 304 67.82 -30.01 -5.87
N ALA A 305 67.84 -31.31 -6.15
CA ALA A 305 67.78 -31.83 -7.52
C ALA A 305 66.34 -31.92 -8.04
N THR A 306 65.37 -32.21 -7.17
CA THR A 306 63.94 -32.31 -7.53
C THR A 306 63.23 -30.96 -7.64
N ASP A 307 63.86 -29.87 -7.19
CA ASP A 307 63.30 -28.50 -7.19
C ASP A 307 63.55 -27.74 -8.51
N LYS A 308 64.29 -28.32 -9.46
CA LYS A 308 64.59 -27.67 -10.75
C LYS A 308 63.46 -27.73 -11.78
N ASP A 309 62.55 -28.69 -11.66
CA ASP A 309 61.46 -28.88 -12.64
C ASP A 309 60.13 -28.24 -12.21
N HIS A 310 60.00 -27.75 -10.98
CA HIS A 310 58.78 -27.12 -10.48
C HIS A 310 59.10 -25.72 -9.96
N GLY A 311 59.15 -24.76 -10.89
CA GLY A 311 59.50 -23.37 -10.61
C GLY A 311 58.66 -22.74 -9.49
N GLY A 312 59.27 -22.57 -8.33
CA GLY A 312 58.73 -21.83 -7.20
C GLY A 312 59.52 -22.14 -5.95
N SER A 313 60.53 -21.33 -5.65
CA SER A 313 61.31 -21.48 -4.43
C SER A 313 60.37 -21.46 -3.22
N GLN A 314 60.55 -22.41 -2.29
CA GLN A 314 59.65 -22.56 -1.14
C GLN A 314 59.75 -21.43 -0.10
N THR A 315 60.59 -20.41 -0.33
CA THR A 315 60.74 -19.26 0.55
C THR A 315 61.02 -17.98 -0.25
N PRO A 316 60.02 -17.40 -0.94
CA PRO A 316 60.22 -16.19 -1.75
C PRO A 316 60.71 -14.99 -0.93
N ARG A 317 60.42 -14.95 0.38
CA ARG A 317 60.93 -13.92 1.30
C ARG A 317 62.42 -14.05 1.64
N LEU A 318 62.96 -15.26 1.67
CA LEU A 318 64.39 -15.48 1.96
C LEU A 318 65.25 -15.18 0.73
N ASP A 319 64.76 -15.51 -0.47
CA ASP A 319 65.44 -15.17 -1.72
C ASP A 319 65.48 -13.66 -1.97
N ALA A 320 64.40 -12.94 -1.62
CA ALA A 320 64.38 -11.47 -1.71
C ALA A 320 65.47 -10.82 -0.81
N LEU A 321 65.66 -11.33 0.41
CA LEU A 321 66.69 -10.84 1.33
C LEU A 321 68.13 -11.18 0.90
N LEU A 322 68.32 -12.30 0.18
CA LEU A 322 69.63 -12.67 -0.37
C LEU A 322 69.98 -11.84 -1.62
N ALA A 323 68.98 -11.44 -2.41
CA ALA A 323 69.17 -10.59 -3.58
C ALA A 323 69.46 -9.13 -3.21
N GLU A 324 68.98 -8.65 -2.06
CA GLU A 324 69.19 -7.27 -1.59
C GLU A 324 70.57 -7.03 -0.94
N GLY A 325 71.33 -8.11 -0.69
CA GLY A 325 72.60 -8.08 0.03
C GLY A 325 73.87 -8.15 -0.83
N ASN A 326 73.78 -8.01 -2.16
CA ASN A 326 74.91 -8.12 -3.08
C ASN A 326 75.03 -6.92 -4.03
#